data_AF-A0A8E0VJT9-F1
#
_entry.id   AF-A0A8E0VJT9-F1
#
_cell.length_a   1.000
_cell.length_b   1.000
_cell.length_c   1.000
_cell.angle_alpha   90.00
_cell.angle_beta   90.00
_cell.angle_gamma   90.00
#
_symmetry.space_group_name_H-M   'P 1'
#
loop_
_entity.id
_entity.type
_entity.pdbx_description
1 polymer ?
#
loop_
_entity_poly.entity_id
_entity_poly.type
_entity_poly.pdbx_seq_one_letter_code
_entity_poly.pdbx_strand_id
1 'polypeptide(L)'
;MSYMLSHLTNGWQVDQAILSEEDRVVIIRFGHDWDPSCMVMDETLFKIAEKVKNFAVIYLVDITKVPDFNKMYELYDPCTIMFFYRNKHIMIDLGTGNNNKINWPIEDGQEMIDIIETVFRGARKGRGLVVSPKDYSTKYRY
;
A
#
# COMPACT_ATOMS: atom_id res chain seq x y z
N MET A 1 -15.00 3.95 11.15
CA MET A 1 -14.57 2.63 11.65
C MET A 1 -13.19 2.35 11.09
N SER A 2 -12.12 2.52 11.88
CA SER A 2 -10.75 2.17 11.49
C SER A 2 -9.85 1.90 12.73
N TYR A 3 -10.44 1.47 13.85
CA TYR A 3 -9.76 1.40 15.16
C TYR A 3 -8.77 0.24 15.31
N MET A 4 -8.68 -0.70 14.36
CA MET A 4 -7.81 -1.87 14.49
C MET A 4 -6.52 -1.80 13.67
N LEU A 5 -6.47 -0.99 12.60
CA LEU A 5 -5.24 -0.77 11.84
C LEU A 5 -4.48 0.43 12.43
N SER A 6 -3.15 0.35 12.44
CA SER A 6 -2.31 1.37 13.06
C SER A 6 -2.28 2.64 12.20
N HIS A 7 -2.71 3.76 12.79
CA HIS A 7 -2.67 5.08 12.15
C HIS A 7 -1.36 5.79 12.47
N LEU A 8 -0.71 6.33 11.44
CA LEU A 8 0.44 7.22 11.58
C LEU A 8 -0.04 8.66 11.39
N THR A 9 0.25 9.51 12.37
CA THR A 9 -0.34 10.86 12.48
C THR A 9 0.64 11.99 12.15
N ASN A 10 1.91 11.68 11.90
CA ASN A 10 2.93 12.65 11.51
C ASN A 10 3.98 12.03 10.57
N GLY A 11 4.74 12.87 9.86
CA GLY A 11 5.74 12.42 8.89
C GLY A 11 6.86 11.57 9.50
N TRP A 12 7.30 11.94 10.71
CA TRP A 12 8.32 11.18 11.43
C TRP A 12 7.91 9.73 11.72
N GLN A 13 6.65 9.50 12.09
CA GLN A 13 6.10 8.15 12.31
C GLN A 13 6.08 7.34 11.01
N VAL A 14 5.80 7.97 9.88
CA VAL A 14 5.85 7.32 8.56
C VAL A 14 7.27 6.91 8.22
N ASP A 15 8.23 7.83 8.34
CA ASP A 15 9.64 7.53 8.08
C ASP A 15 10.17 6.44 9.01
N GLN A 16 9.86 6.54 10.31
CA GLN A 16 10.28 5.57 11.31
C GLN A 16 9.68 4.19 11.03
N ALA A 17 8.42 4.10 10.64
CA ALA A 17 7.76 2.83 10.30
C ALA A 17 8.39 2.17 9.07
N ILE A 18 8.81 2.96 8.07
CA ILE A 18 9.50 2.47 6.87
C ILE A 18 10.93 2.00 7.21
N LEU A 19 11.61 2.70 8.12
CA LEU A 19 12.98 2.40 8.52
C LEU A 19 13.10 1.23 9.50
N SER A 20 12.12 1.06 10.39
CA SER A 20 12.20 0.05 11.47
C SER A 20 12.01 -1.39 10.99
N GLU A 21 11.44 -1.58 9.80
CA GLU A 21 11.07 -2.91 9.29
C GLU A 21 12.11 -3.44 8.30
N GLU A 22 12.87 -4.45 8.75
CA GLU A 22 13.93 -5.07 7.94
C GLU A 22 13.46 -6.31 7.16
N ASP A 23 12.51 -7.06 7.72
CA ASP A 23 12.11 -8.38 7.22
C ASP A 23 10.66 -8.44 6.73
N ARG A 24 9.90 -7.36 6.85
CA ARG A 24 8.50 -7.28 6.41
C ARG A 24 8.30 -6.16 5.40
N VAL A 25 7.33 -6.34 4.51
CA VAL A 25 6.88 -5.27 3.62
C VAL A 25 6.03 -4.29 4.41
N VAL A 26 6.40 -3.02 4.37
CA VAL A 26 5.62 -1.92 4.95
C VAL A 26 4.63 -1.45 3.90
N ILE A 27 3.35 -1.63 4.18
CA ILE A 27 2.24 -1.22 3.33
C ILE A 27 1.65 0.03 3.95
N ILE A 28 1.60 1.12 3.20
CA ILE A 28 1.02 2.38 3.67
C ILE A 28 -0.15 2.74 2.76
N ARG A 29 -1.33 2.87 3.35
CA ARG A 29 -2.51 3.44 2.70
C ARG A 29 -2.53 4.94 2.99
N PHE A 30 -2.35 5.76 1.97
CA PHE A 30 -2.57 7.19 2.03
C PHE A 30 -3.97 7.51 1.51
N GLY A 31 -4.76 8.23 2.31
CA GLY A 31 -6.08 8.71 1.91
C GLY A 31 -6.89 9.17 3.11
N HIS A 32 -8.16 9.49 2.91
CA HIS A 32 -9.03 9.92 4.00
C HIS A 32 -9.89 8.77 4.50
N ASP A 33 -9.96 8.57 5.82
CA ASP A 33 -10.79 7.53 6.45
C ASP A 33 -12.30 7.64 6.12
N TRP A 34 -12.75 8.84 5.74
CA TRP A 34 -14.14 9.09 5.37
C TRP A 34 -14.41 8.90 3.87
N ASP A 35 -13.38 8.72 3.04
CA ASP A 35 -13.57 8.47 1.61
C ASP A 35 -14.09 7.04 1.39
N PRO A 36 -15.16 6.84 0.59
CA PRO A 36 -15.71 5.53 0.33
C PRO A 36 -14.68 4.53 -0.25
N SER A 37 -13.76 4.99 -1.09
CA SER A 37 -12.72 4.16 -1.70
C SER A 37 -11.72 3.69 -0.65
N CYS A 38 -11.36 4.58 0.29
CA CYS A 38 -10.52 4.21 1.43
C CYS A 38 -11.24 3.24 2.37
N MET A 39 -12.54 3.41 2.63
CA MET A 39 -13.30 2.49 3.48
C MET A 39 -13.30 1.06 2.93
N VAL A 40 -13.56 0.91 1.63
CA VAL A 40 -13.54 -0.40 0.95
C VAL A 40 -12.15 -1.02 1.06
N MET A 41 -11.11 -0.23 0.80
CA MET A 41 -9.73 -0.71 0.87
C MET A 41 -9.31 -1.08 2.29
N ASP A 42 -9.67 -0.27 3.28
CA ASP A 42 -9.38 -0.52 4.70
C ASP A 42 -10.06 -1.80 5.19
N GLU A 43 -11.28 -2.10 4.72
CA GLU A 43 -11.97 -3.35 5.02
C GLU A 43 -11.21 -4.55 4.46
N THR A 44 -10.72 -4.47 3.22
CA THR A 44 -9.88 -5.52 2.61
C THR A 44 -8.58 -5.69 3.39
N LEU A 45 -7.87 -4.58 3.66
CA LEU A 45 -6.62 -4.58 4.42
C LEU A 45 -6.80 -5.17 5.82
N PHE A 46 -7.92 -4.87 6.47
CA PHE A 46 -8.26 -5.41 7.79
C PHE A 46 -8.48 -6.93 7.74
N LYS A 47 -9.21 -7.44 6.74
CA LYS A 47 -9.45 -8.89 6.57
C LYS A 47 -8.16 -9.68 6.35
N ILE A 48 -7.17 -9.07 5.69
CA ILE A 48 -5.90 -9.75 5.34
C ILE A 48 -4.80 -9.51 6.37
N ALA A 49 -4.90 -8.49 7.23
CA ALA A 49 -3.84 -8.07 8.15
C ALA A 49 -3.28 -9.24 8.97
N GLU A 50 -4.16 -10.07 9.53
CA GLU A 50 -3.75 -11.23 10.35
C GLU A 50 -3.09 -12.34 9.51
N LYS A 51 -3.47 -12.48 8.24
CA LYS A 51 -2.91 -13.48 7.32
C LYS A 51 -1.50 -13.11 6.86
N VAL A 52 -1.24 -11.80 6.66
CA VAL A 52 0.04 -11.30 6.13
C VAL A 52 1.03 -10.86 7.21
N LYS A 53 0.64 -10.88 8.50
CA LYS A 53 1.44 -10.36 9.64
C LYS A 53 2.89 -10.85 9.73
N ASN A 54 3.15 -12.05 9.20
CA ASN A 54 4.47 -12.68 9.23
C ASN A 54 5.46 -12.05 8.23
N PHE A 55 4.97 -11.42 7.17
CA PHE A 55 5.79 -10.89 6.07
C PHE A 55 5.40 -9.48 5.61
N ALA A 56 4.33 -8.90 6.14
CA ALA A 56 3.93 -7.53 5.89
C ALA A 56 3.32 -6.87 7.13
N VAL A 57 3.38 -5.55 7.17
CA VAL A 57 2.74 -4.68 8.15
C VAL A 57 1.96 -3.60 7.43
N ILE A 58 0.79 -3.23 7.95
CA ILE A 58 -0.13 -2.29 7.31
C ILE A 58 -0.29 -1.07 8.22
N TYR A 59 -0.12 0.11 7.62
CA TYR A 59 -0.33 1.40 8.25
C TYR A 59 -1.30 2.26 7.44
N LEU A 60 -2.05 3.10 8.14
CA LEU A 60 -2.97 4.06 7.57
C LEU A 60 -2.43 5.48 7.80
N VAL A 61 -2.48 6.32 6.78
CA VAL A 61 -2.05 7.72 6.82
C VAL A 61 -3.14 8.60 6.23
N ASP A 62 -3.55 9.61 7.01
CA ASP A 62 -4.44 10.67 6.54
C ASP A 62 -3.63 11.79 5.88
N ILE A 63 -3.84 12.00 4.58
CA ILE A 63 -3.13 12.99 3.77
C ILE A 63 -3.43 14.44 4.18
N THR A 64 -4.50 14.70 4.94
CA THR A 64 -4.76 16.02 5.54
C THR A 64 -3.87 16.26 6.75
N LYS A 65 -3.61 15.21 7.55
CA LYS A 65 -2.80 15.30 8.76
C LYS A 65 -1.31 15.28 8.44
N VAL A 66 -0.91 14.52 7.43
CA VAL A 66 0.48 14.35 7.00
C VAL A 66 0.61 14.75 5.52
N PRO A 67 0.64 16.07 5.23
CA PRO A 67 0.69 16.54 3.85
C PRO A 67 2.09 16.47 3.22
N ASP A 68 3.14 16.20 4.02
CA ASP A 68 4.55 16.25 3.61
C ASP A 68 4.85 15.33 2.42
N PHE A 69 4.14 14.20 2.33
CA PHE A 69 4.33 13.21 1.27
C PHE A 69 3.49 13.47 0.01
N ASN A 70 2.52 14.38 0.06
CA ASN A 70 1.55 14.56 -1.03
C ASN A 70 2.24 14.99 -2.34
N LYS A 71 3.23 15.90 -2.24
CA LYS A 71 4.01 16.35 -3.40
C LYS A 71 5.07 15.32 -3.81
N MET A 72 5.71 14.66 -2.84
CA MET A 72 6.79 13.70 -3.10
C MET A 72 6.28 12.45 -3.82
N TYR A 73 5.13 11.93 -3.40
CA TYR A 73 4.52 10.74 -3.96
C TYR A 73 3.34 11.05 -4.87
N GLU A 74 3.11 12.31 -5.26
CA GLU A 74 2.02 12.72 -6.17
C GLU A 74 0.65 12.15 -5.74
N LEU A 75 0.30 12.31 -4.46
CA LEU A 75 -0.91 11.76 -3.85
C LEU A 75 -2.11 12.66 -4.20
N TYR A 76 -2.66 12.49 -5.40
CA TYR A 76 -3.85 13.22 -5.89
C TYR A 76 -5.12 12.38 -5.88
N ASP A 77 -4.98 11.06 -5.88
CA ASP A 77 -6.10 10.12 -5.85
C ASP A 77 -6.67 9.99 -4.42
N PRO A 78 -7.98 9.68 -4.27
CA PRO A 78 -8.63 9.59 -2.96
C PRO A 78 -8.04 8.49 -2.06
N CYS A 79 -7.63 7.37 -2.66
CA CYS A 79 -7.00 6.25 -1.97
C CYS A 79 -5.78 5.79 -2.75
N THR A 80 -4.63 5.73 -2.08
CA THR A 80 -3.40 5.20 -2.67
C THR A 80 -2.73 4.22 -1.71
N ILE A 81 -2.19 3.13 -2.27
CA ILE A 81 -1.35 2.19 -1.53
C ILE A 81 0.04 2.20 -2.12
N MET A 82 1.02 2.27 -1.22
CA MET A 82 2.43 2.17 -1.52
C MET A 82 3.08 1.06 -0.70
N PHE A 83 4.13 0.48 -1.26
CA PHE A 83 4.86 -0.64 -0.68
C PHE A 83 6.32 -0.28 -0.46
N PHE A 84 6.82 -0.53 0.74
CA PHE A 84 8.20 -0.28 1.10
C PHE A 84 8.84 -1.54 1.68
N TYR A 85 10.12 -1.72 1.43
CA TYR A 85 10.91 -2.81 2.00
C TYR A 85 12.34 -2.33 2.23
N ARG A 86 12.83 -2.39 3.48
CA ARG A 86 14.17 -1.92 3.86
C ARG A 86 14.48 -0.50 3.38
N ASN A 87 13.58 0.44 3.69
CA ASN A 87 13.67 1.85 3.27
C ASN A 87 13.71 2.08 1.74
N LYS A 88 13.24 1.11 0.95
CA LYS A 88 13.11 1.25 -0.50
C LYS A 88 11.66 1.14 -0.90
N HIS A 89 11.21 2.10 -1.71
CA HIS A 89 9.93 2.01 -2.39
C HIS A 89 9.97 0.88 -3.44
N ILE A 90 8.99 -0.02 -3.38
CA ILE A 90 8.85 -1.16 -4.30
C ILE A 90 7.74 -0.85 -5.29
N MET A 91 8.11 -0.72 -6.56
CA MET A 91 7.19 -0.51 -7.66
C MET A 91 6.54 -1.83 -8.07
N ILE A 92 5.28 -1.77 -8.50
CA ILE A 92 4.51 -2.92 -8.95
C ILE A 92 3.96 -2.63 -10.34
N ASP A 93 4.37 -3.44 -11.32
CA ASP A 93 3.76 -3.42 -12.64
C ASP A 93 2.41 -4.13 -12.59
N LEU A 94 1.35 -3.32 -12.62
CA LEU A 94 -0.05 -3.75 -12.60
C LEU A 94 -0.69 -3.69 -13.99
N GLY A 95 0.06 -3.28 -15.03
CA GLY A 95 -0.48 -3.07 -16.39
C GLY A 95 -1.35 -1.82 -16.56
N THR A 96 -1.49 -0.99 -15.53
CA THR A 96 -2.25 0.29 -15.57
C THR A 96 -1.44 1.48 -16.08
N GLY A 97 -0.11 1.30 -16.24
CA GLY A 97 0.83 2.35 -16.61
C GLY A 97 1.40 3.14 -15.43
N ASN A 98 0.81 3.04 -14.24
CA ASN A 98 1.37 3.60 -13.00
C ASN A 98 1.89 2.49 -12.10
N ASN A 99 3.22 2.36 -12.02
CA ASN A 99 3.87 1.31 -11.24
C ASN A 99 4.22 1.77 -9.81
N ASN A 100 4.04 3.04 -9.49
CA ASN A 100 4.47 3.61 -8.21
C ASN A 100 3.45 3.38 -7.09
N LYS A 101 2.16 3.22 -7.41
CA LYS A 101 1.10 3.12 -6.40
C LYS A 101 -0.12 2.41 -6.97
N ILE A 102 -0.90 1.80 -6.09
CA ILE A 102 -2.25 1.34 -6.41
C ILE A 102 -3.20 2.49 -6.05
N ASN A 103 -3.90 3.06 -7.03
CA ASN A 103 -4.81 4.19 -6.82
C ASN A 103 -6.30 3.82 -6.86
N TRP A 104 -6.64 2.53 -6.71
CA TRP A 104 -8.01 2.05 -6.69
C TRP A 104 -8.25 1.08 -5.53
N PRO A 105 -9.49 0.97 -5.02
CA PRO A 105 -9.85 -0.06 -4.05
C PRO A 105 -9.80 -1.46 -4.69
N ILE A 106 -9.18 -2.40 -3.98
CA ILE A 106 -9.19 -3.84 -4.29
C ILE A 106 -10.14 -4.49 -3.28
N GLU A 107 -11.22 -5.08 -3.76
CA GLU A 107 -12.25 -5.72 -2.91
C GLU A 107 -11.91 -7.18 -2.58
N ASP A 108 -11.18 -7.85 -3.48
CA ASP A 108 -10.78 -9.24 -3.25
C ASP A 108 -9.54 -9.31 -2.34
N GLY A 109 -9.72 -9.88 -1.16
CA GLY A 109 -8.64 -10.07 -0.20
C GLY A 109 -7.58 -11.06 -0.68
N GLN A 110 -7.93 -12.07 -1.48
CA GLN A 110 -6.94 -13.02 -1.99
C GLN A 110 -6.02 -12.35 -3.00
N GLU A 111 -6.60 -11.54 -3.88
CA GLU A 111 -5.87 -10.73 -4.85
C GLU A 111 -4.86 -9.79 -4.17
N MET A 112 -5.26 -9.12 -3.08
CA MET A 112 -4.34 -8.28 -2.31
C MET A 112 -3.22 -9.09 -1.64
N ILE A 113 -3.52 -10.30 -1.13
CA ILE A 113 -2.50 -11.19 -0.56
C ILE A 113 -1.48 -11.61 -1.62
N ASP A 114 -1.93 -11.99 -2.82
CA ASP A 114 -1.07 -12.45 -3.90
C ASP A 114 -0.14 -11.32 -4.38
N ILE A 115 -0.63 -10.07 -4.41
CA ILE A 115 0.20 -8.88 -4.68
C ILE A 115 1.27 -8.70 -3.59
N ILE A 116 0.88 -8.71 -2.31
CA ILE A 116 1.81 -8.52 -1.20
C ILE A 116 2.87 -9.62 -1.19
N GLU A 117 2.49 -10.88 -1.46
CA GLU A 117 3.43 -11.98 -1.55
C GLU A 117 4.43 -11.79 -2.70
N THR A 118 3.96 -11.32 -3.85
CA THR A 118 4.80 -11.05 -5.02
C THR A 118 5.79 -9.92 -4.74
N VAL A 119 5.34 -8.85 -4.08
CA VAL A 119 6.17 -7.75 -3.58
C VAL A 119 7.22 -8.28 -2.62
N PHE A 120 6.83 -9.07 -1.61
CA PHE A 120 7.75 -9.62 -0.63
C PHE A 120 8.83 -10.51 -1.27
N ARG A 121 8.43 -11.44 -2.15
CA ARG A 121 9.36 -12.32 -2.87
C ARG A 121 10.31 -11.55 -3.78
N GLY A 122 9.82 -10.51 -4.46
CA GLY A 122 10.63 -9.68 -5.34
C GLY A 122 11.59 -8.76 -4.58
N ALA A 123 11.10 -8.10 -3.53
CA ALA A 123 11.87 -7.21 -2.69
C ALA A 123 12.98 -7.96 -1.93
N ARG A 124 12.71 -9.18 -1.43
CA ARG A 124 13.75 -10.04 -0.83
C ARG A 124 14.86 -10.43 -1.80
N LYS A 125 14.55 -10.51 -3.10
CA LYS A 125 15.55 -10.74 -4.17
C LYS A 125 16.26 -9.45 -4.60
N GLY A 126 15.98 -8.31 -3.95
CA GLY A 126 16.58 -7.02 -4.27
C GLY A 126 15.98 -6.32 -5.49
N ARG A 127 14.82 -6.76 -5.99
CA ARG A 127 14.15 -6.11 -7.12
C ARG A 127 13.36 -4.89 -6.63
N GLY A 128 13.57 -3.75 -7.26
CA GLY A 128 12.80 -2.52 -7.00
C GLY A 128 11.50 -2.44 -7.81
N LEU A 129 11.33 -3.30 -8.83
CA LEU A 129 10.12 -3.43 -9.63
C LEU A 129 9.70 -4.90 -9.63
N VAL A 130 8.45 -5.18 -9.29
CA VAL A 130 7.84 -6.50 -9.34
C VAL A 130 6.68 -6.50 -10.31
N VAL A 131 6.42 -7.62 -10.98
CA VAL A 131 5.29 -7.75 -11.89
C VAL A 131 4.15 -8.42 -11.12
N SER A 132 2.98 -7.80 -11.11
CA SER A 132 1.78 -8.36 -10.50
C SER A 132 1.43 -9.70 -11.16
N PRO A 133 0.95 -10.70 -10.40
CA PRO A 133 0.49 -11.97 -10.97
C PRO A 133 -0.75 -11.81 -11.86
N LYS A 134 -1.47 -10.69 -11.72
CA LYS A 134 -2.67 -10.36 -12.47
C LYS A 134 -2.52 -9.02 -13.18
N ASP A 135 -3.01 -8.97 -14.42
CA ASP A 135 -3.03 -7.77 -15.24
C ASP A 135 -4.32 -6.96 -14.94
N TYR A 136 -4.16 -5.67 -14.62
CA TYR A 136 -5.25 -4.72 -14.42
C TYR A 136 -5.44 -3.78 -15.61
N SER A 137 -4.77 -4.01 -16.74
CA SER A 137 -4.86 -3.19 -17.95
C SER A 137 -6.30 -3.00 -18.46
N THR A 138 -7.18 -3.98 -18.25
CA THR A 138 -8.60 -3.89 -18.66
C THR A 138 -9.43 -2.98 -17.75
N LYS A 139 -8.93 -2.58 -16.58
CA LYS A 139 -9.70 -1.76 -15.62
C LYS A 139 -9.90 -0.32 -16.10
N TYR A 140 -9.01 0.18 -16.97
CA TYR A 140 -9.10 1.49 -17.61
C TYR A 140 -9.54 1.42 -19.08
N ARG A 141 -9.94 0.25 -19.58
CA ARG A 141 -10.54 0.14 -20.92
C ARG A 141 -11.99 0.57 -20.85
N TYR A 142 -12.23 1.83 -21.22
CA TYR A 142 -13.55 2.39 -21.50
C TYR A 142 -14.18 1.73 -22.73
#